data_AF-A0A7Y2E173-F1
#
_entry.id   AF-A0A7Y2E173-F1
#
_cell.length_a   1.000
_cell.length_b   1.000
_cell.length_c   1.000
_cell.angle_alpha   90.00
_cell.angle_beta   90.00
_cell.angle_gamma   90.00
#
_symmetry.space_group_name_H-M   'P 1'
#
loop_
_entity.id
_entity.type
_entity.pdbx_description
1 polymer ?
#
loop_
_entity_poly.entity_id
_entity_poly.type
_entity_poly.pdbx_seq_one_letter_code
_entity_poly.pdbx_strand_id
1 'polypeptide(L)'
;VDYRSEQRYREQLAFPGLEIDELGGTSFARLQTELMLPPIRLRSVGGGSFYLKWLRPSVFGTGIATNVDAPSARTRAVNVGVQLDARIMLFSYLRTTLSAGWAQAWIEDGRSADEFMISFKIL
;
A
#
# COMPACT_ATOMS: atom_id res chain seq x y z
N VAL A 1 -13.62 11.96 -5.33
CA VAL A 1 -13.58 10.72 -6.13
C VAL A 1 -13.81 9.57 -5.17
N ASP A 2 -15.06 9.10 -5.09
CA ASP A 2 -15.63 8.38 -3.93
C ASP A 2 -15.71 6.85 -4.13
N TYR A 3 -15.01 6.32 -5.14
CA TYR A 3 -15.04 4.89 -5.52
C TYR A 3 -13.67 4.20 -5.44
N ARG A 4 -12.60 4.91 -5.06
CA ARG A 4 -11.25 4.30 -4.99
C ARG A 4 -11.11 3.51 -3.70
N SER A 5 -10.75 2.24 -3.83
CA SER A 5 -10.50 1.36 -2.70
C SER A 5 -9.36 1.90 -1.84
N GLU A 6 -9.52 1.81 -0.53
CA GLU A 6 -8.59 2.33 0.49
C GLU A 6 -7.17 1.75 0.34
N GLN A 7 -7.06 0.60 -0.31
CA GLN A 7 -5.82 -0.12 -0.57
C GLN A 7 -5.33 0.16 -1.99
N ARG A 8 -4.82 1.36 -2.24
CA ARG A 8 -4.27 1.77 -3.55
C ARG A 8 -3.15 0.84 -4.04
N TYR A 9 -2.46 0.15 -3.13
CA TYR A 9 -1.42 -0.85 -3.43
C TYR A 9 -1.94 -2.14 -4.07
N ARG A 10 -3.25 -2.34 -4.12
CA ARG A 10 -3.90 -3.47 -4.82
C ARG A 10 -4.32 -3.13 -6.25
N GLU A 11 -4.14 -1.87 -6.69
CA GLU A 11 -4.38 -1.52 -8.09
C GLU A 11 -3.27 -2.10 -8.97
N GLN A 12 -3.68 -2.76 -10.06
CA GLN A 12 -2.81 -3.56 -10.93
C GLN A 12 -1.63 -2.77 -11.53
N LEU A 13 -1.81 -1.46 -11.70
CA LEU A 13 -0.83 -0.51 -12.25
C LEU A 13 -0.02 0.25 -11.19
N ALA A 14 -0.33 0.09 -9.91
CA ALA A 14 0.42 0.76 -8.85
C ALA A 14 1.62 -0.12 -8.45
N PHE A 15 2.84 0.39 -8.66
CA PHE A 15 4.07 -0.18 -8.08
C PHE A 15 4.64 0.78 -7.05
N PRO A 16 4.28 0.62 -5.77
CA PRO A 16 4.63 1.59 -4.73
C PRO A 16 6.14 1.73 -4.59
N GLY A 17 6.61 2.98 -4.52
CA GLY A 17 8.03 3.31 -4.47
C GLY A 17 8.71 3.47 -5.83
N LEU A 18 7.98 3.50 -6.95
CA LEU A 18 8.51 3.87 -8.27
C LEU A 18 7.64 4.95 -8.90
N GLU A 19 8.25 5.92 -9.57
CA GLU A 19 7.50 6.92 -10.33
C GLU A 19 6.72 6.26 -11.49
N ILE A 20 5.61 6.89 -11.89
CA ILE A 20 4.87 6.48 -13.08
C ILE A 20 5.85 6.53 -14.27
N ASP A 21 5.93 5.43 -15.04
CA ASP A 21 6.84 5.21 -16.17
C ASP A 21 8.33 4.93 -15.84
N GLU A 22 8.72 4.71 -14.58
CA GLU A 22 10.12 4.36 -14.26
C GLU A 22 10.55 2.95 -14.73
N LEU A 23 9.59 2.05 -14.92
CA LEU A 23 9.80 0.70 -15.44
C LEU A 23 9.19 0.57 -16.84
N GLY A 24 9.97 0.93 -17.85
CA GLY A 24 9.60 0.74 -19.25
C GLY A 24 9.67 -0.74 -19.66
N GLY A 25 8.63 -1.24 -20.32
CA GLY A 25 8.65 -2.56 -20.94
C GLY A 25 7.38 -2.88 -21.72
N THR A 26 7.51 -3.76 -22.72
CA THR A 26 6.38 -4.23 -23.54
C THR A 26 5.63 -5.41 -22.90
N SER A 27 6.30 -6.15 -22.01
CA SER A 27 5.71 -7.21 -21.20
C SER A 27 6.17 -7.10 -19.75
N PHE A 28 5.39 -7.62 -18.82
CA PHE A 28 5.77 -7.66 -17.40
C PHE A 28 5.21 -8.89 -16.70
N ALA A 29 5.93 -9.36 -15.69
CA ALA A 29 5.47 -10.35 -14.73
C ALA A 29 5.56 -9.73 -13.32
N ARG A 30 4.45 -9.74 -12.58
CA ARG A 30 4.36 -9.20 -11.23
C ARG A 30 3.91 -10.29 -10.26
N LEU A 31 4.58 -10.38 -9.12
CA LEU A 31 4.18 -11.22 -8.01
C LEU A 31 4.08 -10.35 -6.75
N GLN A 32 2.93 -10.38 -6.09
CA GLN A 32 2.69 -9.66 -4.84
C GLN A 32 2.31 -10.64 -3.73
N THR A 33 2.89 -10.41 -2.56
CA THR A 33 2.58 -11.13 -1.33
C THR A 33 2.14 -10.11 -0.28
N GLU A 34 1.09 -10.41 0.47
CA GLU A 34 0.56 -9.56 1.53
C GLU A 34 0.33 -10.42 2.77
N LEU A 35 0.94 -10.01 3.89
CA LEU A 35 0.74 -10.57 5.21
C LEU A 35 -0.17 -9.63 6.02
N MET A 36 -1.40 -10.08 6.27
CA MET A 36 -2.35 -9.36 7.12
C MET A 36 -2.16 -9.79 8.58
N LEU A 37 -1.77 -8.86 9.44
CA LEU A 37 -1.60 -9.13 10.87
C LEU A 37 -2.95 -9.05 11.59
N PRO A 38 -3.11 -9.77 12.72
CA PRO A 38 -4.34 -9.75 13.49
C PRO A 38 -4.68 -8.32 13.93
N PRO A 39 -5.96 -7.91 13.85
CA PRO A 39 -6.35 -6.56 14.20
C PRO A 39 -6.18 -6.33 15.71
N ILE A 40 -5.44 -5.28 16.05
CA ILE A 40 -5.27 -4.81 17.42
C ILE A 40 -6.53 -4.04 17.79
N ARG A 41 -7.38 -4.66 18.62
CA ARG A 41 -8.61 -4.04 19.13
C ARG A 41 -8.24 -3.13 20.30
N LEU A 42 -8.46 -1.83 20.12
CA LEU A 42 -8.28 -0.85 21.19
C LEU A 42 -9.65 -0.65 21.85
N ARG A 43 -9.76 -1.04 23.12
CA ARG A 43 -11.06 -1.10 23.79
C ARG A 43 -11.61 0.29 24.15
N SER A 44 -10.75 1.32 24.25
CA SER A 44 -11.14 2.72 24.46
C SER A 44 -9.91 3.66 24.53
N VAL A 45 -9.17 3.85 23.43
CA VAL A 45 -8.24 4.98 23.35
C VAL A 45 -8.98 6.14 22.69
N GLY A 46 -9.49 7.06 23.51
CA GLY A 46 -10.25 8.22 23.07
C GLY A 46 -11.15 8.78 24.18
N GLY A 47 -11.15 10.10 24.35
CA GLY A 47 -12.08 10.84 25.20
C GLY A 47 -12.99 11.72 24.34
N GLY A 48 -14.29 11.74 24.62
CA GLY A 48 -15.27 12.57 23.91
C GLY A 48 -15.89 11.91 22.67
N SER A 49 -15.87 12.60 21.52
CA SER A 49 -16.55 12.20 20.27
C SER A 49 -15.72 11.33 19.31
N PHE A 50 -14.51 10.92 19.71
CA PHE A 50 -13.57 10.18 18.87
C PHE A 50 -13.18 8.85 19.52
N TYR A 51 -13.50 7.74 18.85
CA TYR A 51 -13.14 6.40 19.31
C TYR A 51 -12.38 5.63 18.25
N LEU A 52 -11.12 5.30 18.54
CA LEU A 52 -10.35 4.36 17.74
C LEU A 52 -10.76 2.93 18.12
N LYS A 53 -11.36 2.18 17.18
CA LYS A 53 -11.88 0.82 17.46
C LYS A 53 -10.88 -0.28 17.20
N TRP A 54 -10.14 -0.18 16.11
CA TRP A 54 -9.16 -1.19 15.72
C TRP A 54 -8.11 -0.61 14.80
N LEU A 55 -6.91 -1.17 14.95
CA LEU A 55 -5.78 -1.00 14.06
C LEU A 55 -5.51 -2.34 13.39
N ARG A 56 -5.37 -2.35 12.06
CA ARG A 56 -4.97 -3.53 11.30
C ARG A 56 -3.68 -3.21 10.55
N PRO A 57 -2.53 -3.67 11.06
CA PRO A 57 -1.29 -3.60 10.30
C PRO A 57 -1.27 -4.69 9.23
N SER A 58 -0.65 -4.39 8.10
CA SER A 58 -0.30 -5.35 7.06
C SER A 58 1.10 -5.05 6.53
N VAL A 59 1.77 -6.09 6.05
CA VAL A 59 3.05 -6.00 5.36
C VAL A 59 2.84 -6.55 3.97
N PHE A 60 3.41 -5.93 2.95
CA PHE A 60 3.36 -6.44 1.59
C PHE A 60 4.73 -6.37 0.94
N GLY A 61 4.95 -7.25 -0.02
CA GLY A 61 6.14 -7.24 -0.86
C GLY A 61 5.78 -7.62 -2.28
N THR A 62 6.31 -6.88 -3.24
CA THR A 62 6.03 -7.08 -4.67
C THR A 62 7.34 -7.21 -5.43
N GLY A 63 7.46 -8.22 -6.28
CA GLY A 63 8.49 -8.30 -7.31
C GLY A 63 7.87 -8.06 -8.68
N ILE A 64 8.57 -7.31 -9.53
CA ILE A 64 8.21 -7.14 -10.93
C ILE A 64 9.44 -7.37 -11.81
N ALA A 65 9.23 -8.03 -12.95
CA ALA A 65 10.20 -8.14 -14.03
C ALA A 65 9.54 -7.62 -15.30
N THR A 66 10.17 -6.65 -15.96
CA THR A 66 9.74 -6.17 -17.29
C THR A 66 10.48 -6.91 -18.40
N ASN A 67 9.92 -6.91 -19.61
CA ASN A 67 10.49 -7.54 -20.80
C ASN A 67 10.86 -9.01 -20.58
N VAL A 68 9.94 -9.79 -20.02
CA VAL A 68 10.13 -11.23 -19.74
C VAL A 68 10.48 -12.03 -21.00
N ASP A 69 10.07 -11.55 -22.17
CA ASP A 69 10.33 -12.17 -23.47
C ASP A 69 11.71 -11.79 -24.06
N ALA A 70 12.38 -10.77 -23.50
CA ALA A 70 13.65 -10.24 -23.99
C ALA A 70 14.68 -10.09 -22.85
N PRO A 71 15.47 -11.13 -22.54
CA PRO A 71 16.38 -11.14 -21.40
C PRO A 71 17.44 -10.02 -21.39
N SER A 72 17.81 -9.49 -22.56
CA SER A 72 18.79 -8.41 -22.72
C SER A 72 18.26 -7.02 -22.36
N ALA A 73 16.93 -6.84 -22.28
CA ALA A 73 16.27 -5.59 -21.91
C ALA A 73 15.43 -5.75 -20.63
N ARG A 74 15.61 -6.85 -19.90
CA ARG A 74 14.85 -7.15 -18.69
C ARG A 74 15.33 -6.27 -17.54
N THR A 75 14.40 -5.56 -16.92
CA THR A 75 14.63 -4.84 -15.66
C THR A 75 13.82 -5.48 -14.56
N ARG A 76 14.44 -5.72 -13.42
CA ARG A 76 13.74 -6.21 -12.22
C ARG A 76 13.66 -5.11 -11.18
N ALA A 77 12.53 -5.08 -10.49
CA ALA A 77 12.37 -4.28 -9.30
C ALA A 77 11.65 -5.08 -8.23
N VAL A 78 11.97 -4.78 -6.98
CA VAL A 78 11.32 -5.34 -5.81
C VAL A 78 10.91 -4.21 -4.89
N ASN A 79 9.78 -4.36 -4.21
CA ASN A 79 9.38 -3.46 -3.15
C ASN A 79 8.97 -4.23 -1.90
N VAL A 80 9.08 -3.54 -0.78
CA VAL A 80 8.51 -3.96 0.49
C VAL A 80 7.82 -2.76 1.10
N GLY A 81 6.66 -2.99 1.71
CA GLY A 81 5.93 -1.94 2.36
C GLY A 81 5.11 -2.44 3.53
N VAL A 82 4.72 -1.50 4.36
CA VAL A 82 3.84 -1.70 5.50
C VAL A 82 2.65 -0.76 5.35
N GLN A 83 1.48 -1.21 5.78
CA GLN A 83 0.28 -0.41 5.84
C GLN A 83 -0.39 -0.59 7.19
N LEU A 84 -1.01 0.48 7.68
CA LEU A 84 -1.76 0.52 8.91
C LEU A 84 -3.14 1.11 8.64
N ASP A 85 -4.17 0.30 8.82
CA ASP A 85 -5.56 0.71 8.70
C ASP A 85 -6.14 0.97 10.10
N ALA A 86 -6.58 2.19 10.35
CA ALA A 86 -7.19 2.64 11.59
C ALA A 86 -8.67 2.96 11.36
N ARG A 87 -9.57 2.27 12.06
CA ARG A 87 -10.99 2.62 12.04
C ARG A 87 -11.37 3.48 13.22
N ILE A 88 -11.82 4.68 12.90
CA ILE A 88 -12.24 5.71 13.85
C ILE A 88 -13.75 5.88 13.73
N MET A 89 -14.43 6.00 14.87
CA MET A 89 -15.81 6.47 14.92
C MET A 89 -15.81 7.93 15.37
N LEU A 90 -16.31 8.82 14.51
CA LEU A 90 -16.56 10.21 14.82
C LEU A 90 -18.05 10.40 15.14
N PHE A 91 -18.33 11.06 16.27
CA PHE A 91 -19.68 11.51 16.66
C PHE A 91 -20.78 10.43 16.55
N SER A 92 -20.48 9.20 17.01
CA SER A 92 -21.39 8.04 17.04
C SER A 92 -22.00 7.56 15.69
N TYR A 93 -21.88 8.32 14.60
CA TYR A 93 -22.55 8.02 13.32
C TYR A 93 -21.61 7.95 12.11
N LEU A 94 -20.47 8.65 12.13
CA LEU A 94 -19.54 8.68 10.99
C LEU A 94 -18.47 7.62 11.18
N ARG A 95 -18.46 6.63 10.27
CA ARG A 95 -17.43 5.60 10.22
C ARG A 95 -16.32 6.09 9.32
N THR A 96 -15.16 6.32 9.90
CA THR A 96 -14.00 6.80 9.15
C THR A 96 -12.90 5.75 9.19
N THR A 97 -12.27 5.52 8.05
CA THR A 97 -11.09 4.67 7.93
C THR A 97 -9.93 5.55 7.52
N LEU A 98 -8.95 5.68 8.40
CA LEU A 98 -7.66 6.30 8.12
C LEU A 98 -6.68 5.19 7.78
N SER A 99 -6.02 5.25 6.63
CA SER A 99 -5.00 4.27 6.23
C SER A 99 -3.70 5.00 5.96
N ALA A 100 -2.60 4.53 6.52
CA ALA A 100 -1.27 5.07 6.25
C ALA A 100 -0.37 3.92 5.80
N GLY A 101 0.44 4.15 4.78
CA GLY A 101 1.34 3.16 4.21
C GLY A 101 2.71 3.75 3.89
N TRP A 102 3.75 2.94 4.01
CA TRP A 102 5.09 3.28 3.59
C TRP A 102 5.65 2.10 2.80
N ALA A 103 6.28 2.38 1.67
CA ALA A 103 6.92 1.39 0.84
C ALA A 103 8.31 1.86 0.41
N GLN A 104 9.23 0.92 0.25
CA GLN A 104 10.53 1.13 -0.34
C GLN A 104 10.69 0.15 -1.50
N ALA A 105 11.11 0.67 -2.66
CA ALA A 105 11.41 -0.10 -3.84
C ALA A 105 12.91 -0.01 -4.18
N TRP A 106 13.40 -1.07 -4.80
CA TRP A 106 14.75 -1.21 -5.32
C TRP A 106 14.69 -1.72 -6.74
N ILE A 107 15.44 -1.07 -7.63
CA ILE A 107 15.60 -1.44 -9.04
C ILE A 107 16.98 -2.07 -9.22
N GLU A 108 17.08 -3.04 -10.12
CA GLU A 108 18.33 -3.74 -10.47
C GLU A 108 19.46 -2.78 -10.91
N ASP A 109 19.14 -1.60 -11.43
CA ASP A 109 20.09 -0.53 -11.79
C ASP A 109 20.70 0.21 -10.58
N GLY A 110 20.42 -0.24 -9.35
CA GLY A 110 20.93 0.37 -8.11
C GLY A 110 20.15 1.59 -7.62
N ARG A 111 19.06 1.97 -8.30
CA ARG A 111 18.14 3.01 -7.83
C ARG A 111 17.23 2.45 -6.74
N SER A 112 16.95 3.26 -5.74
CA SER A 112 15.95 2.98 -4.72
C SER A 112 15.06 4.20 -4.54
N ALA A 113 13.78 3.99 -4.35
CA ALA A 113 12.83 5.05 -4.06
C ALA A 113 11.87 4.60 -2.96
N ASP A 114 11.46 5.56 -2.14
CA ASP A 114 10.48 5.34 -1.07
C ASP A 114 9.23 6.16 -1.35
N GLU A 115 8.09 5.61 -0.96
CA GLU A 115 6.81 6.26 -1.10
C GLU A 115 6.02 6.15 0.20
N PHE A 116 5.48 7.28 0.64
CA PHE A 116 4.57 7.35 1.76
C PHE A 116 3.17 7.72 1.28
N MET A 117 2.18 6.95 1.73
CA MET A 117 0.79 7.12 1.37
C MET A 117 -0.05 7.37 2.62
N ILE A 118 -0.88 8.42 2.57
CA ILE A 118 -1.99 8.58 3.50
C ILE A 118 -3.29 8.57 2.70
N SER A 119 -4.26 7.80 3.19
CA SER A 119 -5.60 7.70 2.64
C SER A 119 -6.62 7.90 3.75
N PHE A 120 -7.65 8.66 3.44
CA PHE A 120 -8.73 8.95 4.36
C PHE A 120 -10.05 8.70 3.66
N LYS A 121 -10.89 7.84 4.25
CA LYS A 121 -12.23 7.56 3.74
C LYS A 121 -13.28 7.79 4.80
N ILE A 122 -14.32 8.51 4.42
CA ILE A 122 -15.54 8.71 5.20
C ILE A 122 -16.60 7.79 4.60
N LEU A 123 -17.27 6.99 5.44
CA LEU A 123 -18.45 6.19 5.10
C LEU A 123 -19.72 6.87 5.57
#